data_AF-A0A966NW90-F1
#
_entry.id   AF-A0A966NW90-F1
#
_cell.length_a   1.000
_cell.length_b   1.000
_cell.length_c   1.000
_cell.angle_alpha   90.00
_cell.angle_beta   90.00
_cell.angle_gamma   90.00
#
_symmetry.space_group_name_H-M   'P 1'
#
loop_
_entity.id
_entity.type
_entity.pdbx_description
1 polymer ?
#
loop_
_entity_poly.entity_id
_entity_poly.type
_entity_poly.pdbx_seq_one_letter_code
_entity_poly.pdbx_strand_id
1 'polypeptide(L)'
;MECVMNNPAKPSNWNNRSNSSFSRSRVISSSAPKGSSKRMVADAGIGIISLPHTNLFLQGRDMQTAMPRGLTAVKVLREAGAKVAAGSDNLQDPFNPIGRGDPLDAAGLMILAAHLLPDDAFASVTSVARAVIGVEPAGPRVGAKADLMVSPATSVREVIATGAPRTLVVRGGRVVHRG
;
A
#
# COMPACT_ATOMS: atom_id res chain seq x y z
N MET A 1 14.49 -17.12 -28.25
CA MET A 1 14.53 -16.99 -29.72
C MET A 1 13.52 -15.92 -30.07
N GLU A 2 13.97 -14.76 -30.56
CA GLU A 2 13.09 -13.65 -30.91
C GLU A 2 12.21 -14.00 -32.11
N CYS A 3 10.95 -13.53 -32.07
CA CYS A 3 10.09 -13.41 -33.24
C CYS A 3 9.34 -12.09 -33.10
N VAL A 4 9.68 -11.14 -33.96
CA VAL A 4 8.94 -9.89 -34.19
C VAL A 4 7.73 -10.23 -35.07
N MET A 5 6.58 -9.56 -34.88
CA MET A 5 5.73 -9.04 -35.99
C MET A 5 4.48 -8.30 -35.49
N ASN A 6 4.35 -7.07 -36.03
CA ASN A 6 3.18 -6.24 -36.34
C ASN A 6 2.10 -5.87 -35.29
N ASN A 7 2.00 -4.55 -35.10
CA ASN A 7 0.83 -3.81 -34.63
C ASN A 7 -0.21 -3.66 -35.75
N PRO A 8 -1.50 -3.90 -35.46
CA PRO A 8 -2.53 -3.04 -36.00
C PRO A 8 -3.45 -2.50 -34.90
N ALA A 9 -3.67 -1.18 -34.99
CA ALA A 9 -4.51 -0.31 -34.17
C ALA A 9 -5.73 -0.92 -33.45
N LYS A 10 -5.91 -0.52 -32.18
CA LYS A 10 -7.20 -0.45 -31.44
C LYS A 10 -7.05 0.42 -30.16
N PRO A 11 -8.17 0.95 -29.61
CA PRO A 11 -8.63 2.33 -29.71
C PRO A 11 -8.14 3.27 -28.59
N SER A 12 -8.29 4.57 -28.87
CA SER A 12 -7.97 5.72 -28.01
C SER A 12 -8.94 5.87 -26.83
N ASN A 13 -8.70 5.20 -25.71
CA ASN A 13 -9.30 5.56 -24.40
C ASN A 13 -8.62 4.91 -23.17
N TRP A 14 -7.36 4.50 -23.26
CA TRP A 14 -6.58 4.11 -22.08
C TRP A 14 -6.13 5.34 -21.28
N ASN A 15 -6.99 5.80 -20.36
CA ASN A 15 -6.64 6.83 -19.39
C ASN A 15 -5.55 6.31 -18.42
N ASN A 16 -4.32 6.82 -18.59
CA ASN A 16 -3.31 7.16 -17.57
C ASN A 16 -3.38 6.48 -16.18
N ARG A 17 -3.51 5.16 -16.10
CA ARG A 17 -3.51 4.43 -14.82
C ARG A 17 -2.43 3.36 -14.82
N SER A 18 -1.17 3.81 -14.78
CA SER A 18 -0.03 2.96 -14.47
C SER A 18 0.13 2.87 -12.94
N ASN A 19 -0.34 1.77 -12.35
CA ASN A 19 0.06 1.36 -11.02
C ASN A 19 1.13 0.28 -11.16
N SER A 20 2.33 0.54 -10.67
CA SER A 20 3.41 -0.44 -10.68
C SER A 20 3.25 -1.40 -9.51
N SER A 21 2.62 -2.55 -9.74
CA SER A 21 2.75 -3.73 -8.90
C SER A 21 3.34 -4.86 -9.76
N PHE A 22 4.58 -5.22 -9.45
CA PHE A 22 5.28 -6.40 -9.96
C PHE A 22 5.24 -6.59 -11.50
N SER A 23 5.99 -5.75 -12.23
CA SER A 23 6.60 -6.17 -13.49
C SER A 23 8.11 -6.03 -13.34
N ARG A 24 8.86 -6.89 -14.03
CA ARG A 24 10.33 -7.00 -13.98
C ARG A 24 11.05 -5.80 -14.65
N SER A 25 10.52 -4.60 -14.45
CA SER A 25 11.12 -3.32 -14.80
C SER A 25 10.47 -2.21 -13.96
N ARG A 26 11.21 -1.76 -12.94
CA ARG A 26 10.98 -0.53 -12.14
C ARG A 26 9.97 -0.60 -10.99
N VAL A 27 10.08 -1.59 -10.11
CA VAL A 27 9.95 -1.31 -8.67
C VAL A 27 11.14 -0.40 -8.33
N ILE A 28 10.91 0.84 -7.90
CA ILE A 28 11.99 1.66 -7.32
C ILE A 28 12.25 1.11 -5.90
N SER A 29 12.84 -0.08 -5.85
CA SER A 29 13.63 -0.55 -4.72
C SER A 29 15.04 -0.05 -4.96
N SER A 30 15.26 1.22 -4.65
CA SER A 30 16.60 1.80 -4.60
C SER A 30 16.50 3.08 -3.79
N SER A 31 17.52 3.33 -2.98
CA SER A 31 17.85 4.60 -2.31
C SER A 31 17.02 5.83 -2.69
N ALA A 32 16.64 6.61 -1.67
CA ALA A 32 15.79 7.80 -1.77
C ALA A 32 16.00 8.58 -3.10
N PRO A 33 14.93 8.86 -3.86
CA PRO A 33 15.05 9.58 -5.12
C PRO A 33 15.75 10.94 -4.88
N LYS A 34 16.93 11.13 -5.47
CA LYS A 34 17.68 12.39 -5.40
C LYS A 34 16.82 13.51 -6.02
N GLY A 35 16.59 14.57 -5.26
CA GLY A 35 16.10 15.90 -5.71
C GLY A 35 14.86 15.93 -6.61
N SER A 36 15.06 15.72 -7.91
CA SER A 36 14.06 15.81 -8.97
C SER A 36 13.09 14.62 -9.00
N SER A 37 13.59 13.41 -8.75
CA SER A 37 12.81 12.19 -8.99
C SER A 37 11.57 12.04 -8.09
N LYS A 38 11.58 12.61 -6.87
CA LYS A 38 10.43 12.55 -5.94
C LYS A 38 9.27 13.45 -6.37
N ARG A 39 9.57 14.65 -6.89
CA ARG A 39 8.55 15.56 -7.43
C ARG A 39 7.98 15.00 -8.73
N MET A 40 8.83 14.43 -9.59
CA MET A 40 8.38 13.77 -10.81
C MET A 40 7.33 12.68 -10.55
N VAL A 41 7.51 11.86 -9.51
CA VAL A 41 6.51 10.83 -9.17
C VAL A 41 5.20 11.45 -8.71
N ALA A 42 5.26 12.49 -7.87
CA ALA A 42 4.07 13.21 -7.41
C ALA A 42 3.35 13.93 -8.57
N ASP A 43 4.08 14.66 -9.40
CA ASP A 43 3.58 15.42 -10.55
C ASP A 43 2.98 14.49 -11.61
N ALA A 44 3.55 13.29 -11.78
CA ALA A 44 3.01 12.26 -12.67
C ALA A 44 1.75 11.58 -12.12
N GLY A 45 1.38 11.82 -10.85
CA GLY A 45 0.21 11.20 -10.22
C GLY A 45 0.33 9.69 -9.99
N ILE A 46 1.55 9.15 -10.00
CA ILE A 46 1.80 7.71 -9.84
C ILE A 46 1.64 7.32 -8.36
N GLY A 47 0.84 6.29 -8.12
CA GLY A 47 0.71 5.67 -6.79
C GLY A 47 1.88 4.76 -6.46
N ILE A 48 2.37 4.83 -5.22
CA ILE A 48 3.43 3.97 -4.70
C ILE A 48 2.82 3.05 -3.65
N ILE A 49 3.26 1.78 -3.61
CA ILE A 49 2.88 0.82 -2.58
C ILE A 49 4.14 0.36 -1.86
N SER A 50 4.23 0.62 -0.57
CA SER A 50 5.27 0.09 0.32
C SER A 50 4.82 -1.28 0.85
N LEU A 51 5.73 -2.26 0.90
CA LEU A 51 5.39 -3.65 1.22
C LEU A 51 6.12 -4.10 2.49
N PRO A 52 5.85 -3.48 3.66
CA PRO A 52 6.72 -3.58 4.83
C PRO A 52 6.91 -5.01 5.34
N HIS A 53 5.92 -5.90 5.21
CA HIS A 53 6.04 -7.31 5.60
C HIS A 53 7.18 -7.99 4.81
N THR A 54 7.02 -8.10 3.50
CA THR A 54 8.00 -8.75 2.63
C THR A 54 9.31 -7.95 2.54
N ASN A 55 9.28 -6.61 2.58
CA ASN A 55 10.50 -5.81 2.52
C ASN A 55 11.41 -6.04 3.75
N LEU A 56 10.84 -6.10 4.96
CA LEU A 56 11.62 -6.38 6.17
C LEU A 56 12.18 -7.81 6.20
N PHE A 57 11.53 -8.76 5.51
CA PHE A 57 12.01 -10.14 5.43
C PHE A 57 13.08 -10.34 4.34
N LEU A 58 12.93 -9.71 3.17
CA LEU A 58 13.79 -9.98 2.01
C LEU A 58 15.00 -9.04 1.89
N GLN A 59 14.90 -7.80 2.38
CA GLN A 59 15.94 -6.79 2.14
C GLN A 59 17.01 -6.84 3.22
N GLY A 60 18.24 -6.45 2.87
CA GLY A 60 19.35 -6.30 3.83
C GLY A 60 19.95 -7.61 4.35
N ARG A 61 19.60 -8.78 3.81
CA ARG A 61 20.06 -10.09 4.30
C ARG A 61 21.58 -10.28 4.28
N ASP A 62 22.26 -9.63 3.36
CA ASP A 62 23.73 -9.70 3.25
C ASP A 62 24.45 -8.73 4.22
N MET A 63 23.71 -7.91 4.96
CA MET A 63 24.25 -6.90 5.88
C MET A 63 24.13 -7.36 7.33
N GLN A 64 25.26 -7.73 7.94
CA GLN A 64 25.30 -8.25 9.32
C GLN A 64 25.17 -7.16 10.40
N THR A 65 25.58 -5.93 10.09
CA THR A 65 25.52 -4.79 11.02
C THR A 65 24.73 -3.65 10.39
N ALA A 66 23.96 -2.94 11.24
CA ALA A 66 23.08 -1.85 10.80
C ALA A 66 22.19 -2.22 9.59
N MET A 67 21.59 -3.42 9.63
CA MET A 67 20.70 -3.93 8.59
C MET A 67 19.64 -2.86 8.23
N PRO A 68 19.55 -2.45 6.96
CA PRO A 68 18.58 -1.44 6.56
C PRO A 68 17.18 -2.02 6.63
N ARG A 69 16.19 -1.18 6.94
CA ARG A 69 14.77 -1.61 6.93
C ARG A 69 14.28 -2.02 5.55
N GLY A 70 14.94 -1.54 4.48
CA GLY A 70 14.62 -1.94 3.10
C GLY A 70 13.29 -1.42 2.54
N LEU A 71 12.62 -0.50 3.24
CA LEU A 71 11.42 0.16 2.73
C LEU A 71 11.79 1.23 1.69
N THR A 72 10.81 1.57 0.84
CA THR A 72 10.90 2.78 0.01
C THR A 72 10.97 4.05 0.87
N ALA A 73 11.25 5.20 0.25
CA ALA A 73 11.42 6.48 0.94
C ALA A 73 10.07 7.12 1.35
N VAL A 74 9.27 6.41 2.16
CA VAL A 74 7.87 6.74 2.50
C VAL A 74 7.69 8.20 2.90
N LYS A 75 8.41 8.67 3.92
CA LYS A 75 8.30 10.05 4.42
C LYS A 75 8.58 11.08 3.32
N VAL A 76 9.71 10.91 2.62
CA VAL A 76 10.15 11.82 1.55
C VAL A 76 9.15 11.89 0.39
N LEU A 77 8.56 10.76 0.01
CA LEU A 77 7.58 10.66 -1.05
C LEU A 77 6.24 11.29 -0.65
N ARG A 78 5.78 11.04 0.58
CA ARG A 78 4.56 11.66 1.13
C ARG A 78 4.71 13.18 1.24
N GLU A 79 5.84 13.67 1.74
CA GLU A 79 6.15 15.11 1.81
C GLU A 79 6.23 15.78 0.43
N ALA A 80 6.56 15.01 -0.62
CA ALA A 80 6.53 15.48 -1.99
C ALA A 80 5.13 15.48 -2.63
N GLY A 81 4.11 14.99 -1.93
CA GLY A 81 2.72 14.90 -2.43
C GLY A 81 2.36 13.57 -3.10
N ALA A 82 3.27 12.59 -3.11
CA ALA A 82 2.97 11.29 -3.69
C ALA A 82 2.01 10.47 -2.79
N LYS A 83 1.11 9.72 -3.42
CA LYS A 83 0.25 8.76 -2.73
C LYS A 83 1.06 7.51 -2.41
N VAL A 84 1.37 7.28 -1.14
CA VAL A 84 2.08 6.09 -0.66
C VAL A 84 1.12 5.22 0.14
N ALA A 85 0.66 4.14 -0.48
CA ALA A 85 -0.12 3.09 0.15
C ALA A 85 0.79 2.01 0.76
N ALA A 86 0.21 1.10 1.52
CA ALA A 86 0.91 -0.06 2.07
C ALA A 86 0.14 -1.37 1.90
N GLY A 87 0.88 -2.48 1.84
CA GLY A 87 0.33 -3.84 1.73
C GLY A 87 1.30 -4.90 2.22
N SER A 88 0.85 -6.16 2.21
CA SER A 88 1.62 -7.29 2.73
C SER A 88 2.54 -7.94 1.69
N ASP A 89 2.14 -7.89 0.41
CA ASP A 89 2.71 -8.67 -0.70
C ASP A 89 2.48 -10.18 -0.51
N ASN A 90 3.46 -10.90 0.02
CA ASN A 90 3.45 -12.34 0.21
C ASN A 90 2.95 -12.71 1.60
N LEU A 91 2.26 -13.84 1.72
CA LEU A 91 1.72 -14.36 2.98
C LEU A 91 1.87 -15.87 3.03
N GLN A 92 2.55 -16.37 4.06
CA GLN A 92 2.75 -17.81 4.31
C GLN A 92 3.26 -18.57 3.08
N ASP A 93 4.26 -17.99 2.39
CA ASP A 93 4.90 -18.55 1.22
C ASP A 93 6.45 -18.46 1.33
N PRO A 94 7.23 -18.96 0.36
CA PRO A 94 8.70 -18.91 0.42
C PRO A 94 9.33 -17.51 0.51
N PHE A 95 8.58 -16.46 0.13
CA PHE A 95 9.02 -15.07 0.14
C PHE A 95 8.55 -14.31 1.39
N ASN A 96 7.58 -14.83 2.13
CA ASN A 96 7.24 -14.37 3.48
C ASN A 96 6.55 -15.50 4.27
N PRO A 97 7.21 -16.11 5.27
CA PRO A 97 6.68 -17.28 5.96
C PRO A 97 5.51 -16.97 6.92
N ILE A 98 5.18 -15.70 7.15
CA ILE A 98 4.16 -15.28 8.12
C ILE A 98 3.08 -14.39 7.49
N GLY A 99 2.05 -14.11 8.28
CA GLY A 99 1.03 -13.10 8.00
C GLY A 99 -0.40 -13.67 7.95
N ARG A 100 -1.37 -12.86 8.35
CA ARG A 100 -2.80 -13.23 8.46
C ARG A 100 -3.70 -12.54 7.43
N GLY A 101 -3.12 -11.75 6.52
CA GLY A 101 -3.87 -10.98 5.53
C GLY A 101 -4.66 -9.80 6.10
N ASP A 102 -4.37 -9.35 7.34
CA ASP A 102 -4.98 -8.15 7.91
C ASP A 102 -4.19 -6.89 7.49
N PRO A 103 -4.80 -5.92 6.79
CA PRO A 103 -4.15 -4.66 6.47
C PRO A 103 -3.64 -3.87 7.69
N LEU A 104 -4.20 -4.08 8.89
CA LEU A 104 -3.70 -3.43 10.11
C LEU A 104 -2.30 -3.89 10.50
N ASP A 105 -1.89 -5.10 10.10
CA ASP A 105 -0.51 -5.54 10.33
C ASP A 105 0.46 -4.71 9.50
N ALA A 106 0.11 -4.44 8.23
CA ALA A 106 0.88 -3.54 7.38
C ALA A 106 0.89 -2.12 7.94
N ALA A 107 -0.24 -1.62 8.46
CA ALA A 107 -0.29 -0.31 9.14
C ALA A 107 0.64 -0.26 10.36
N GLY A 108 0.63 -1.29 11.22
CA GLY A 108 1.53 -1.40 12.36
C GLY A 108 3.00 -1.32 11.94
N LEU A 109 3.39 -2.04 10.88
CA LEU A 109 4.75 -1.95 10.35
C LEU A 109 5.06 -0.59 9.71
N MET A 110 4.09 0.11 9.13
CA MET A 110 4.29 1.49 8.64
C MET A 110 4.54 2.46 9.80
N ILE A 111 3.93 2.24 10.97
CA ILE A 111 4.28 3.00 12.18
C ILE A 111 5.73 2.71 12.59
N LEU A 112 6.08 1.44 12.77
CA LEU A 112 7.37 1.05 13.35
C LEU A 112 8.56 1.23 12.39
N ALA A 113 8.41 0.83 11.13
CA ALA A 113 9.50 0.84 10.15
C ALA A 113 9.54 2.13 9.31
N ALA A 114 8.40 2.75 9.03
CA ALA A 114 8.34 4.00 8.25
C ALA A 114 8.11 5.26 9.10
N HIS A 115 7.97 5.12 10.43
CA HIS A 115 7.75 6.22 11.38
C HIS A 115 6.49 7.06 11.08
N LEU A 116 5.43 6.42 10.57
CA LEU A 116 4.15 7.09 10.41
C LEU A 116 3.41 7.19 11.75
N LEU A 117 2.61 8.25 11.91
CA LEU A 117 1.61 8.32 12.97
C LEU A 117 0.45 7.36 12.69
N PRO A 118 -0.33 6.94 13.70
CA PRO A 118 -1.40 5.95 13.52
C PRO A 118 -2.40 6.27 12.41
N ASP A 119 -2.89 7.50 12.33
CA ASP A 119 -3.88 7.90 11.31
C ASP A 119 -3.30 7.85 9.89
N ASP A 120 -2.04 8.25 9.73
CA ASP A 120 -1.31 8.17 8.47
C ASP A 120 -1.07 6.72 8.03
N ALA A 121 -0.68 5.86 8.98
CA ALA A 121 -0.49 4.44 8.73
C ALA A 121 -1.82 3.77 8.35
N PHE A 122 -2.90 4.08 9.05
CA PHE A 122 -4.24 3.59 8.72
C PHE A 122 -4.71 4.08 7.35
N ALA A 123 -4.50 5.35 7.02
CA ALA A 123 -4.81 5.89 5.70
C ALA A 123 -4.04 5.16 4.59
N SER A 124 -2.78 4.80 4.84
CA SER A 124 -1.93 4.08 3.86
C SER A 124 -2.50 2.72 3.43
N VAL A 125 -3.26 2.05 4.30
CA VAL A 125 -3.90 0.74 4.02
C VAL A 125 -5.41 0.85 3.74
N THR A 126 -5.97 2.07 3.77
CA THR A 126 -7.40 2.32 3.53
C THR A 126 -7.61 3.32 2.40
N SER A 127 -7.79 4.61 2.72
CA SER A 127 -8.15 5.66 1.76
C SER A 127 -7.09 5.90 0.70
N VAL A 128 -5.81 5.90 1.08
CA VAL A 128 -4.68 6.06 0.14
C VAL A 128 -4.56 4.82 -0.74
N ALA A 129 -4.69 3.61 -0.17
CA ALA A 129 -4.70 2.38 -0.95
C ALA A 129 -5.80 2.39 -2.01
N ARG A 130 -7.06 2.75 -1.65
CA ARG A 130 -8.17 2.90 -2.61
C ARG A 130 -7.86 3.91 -3.71
N ALA A 131 -7.29 5.06 -3.34
CA ALA A 131 -6.92 6.09 -4.30
C ALA A 131 -5.81 5.64 -5.25
N VAL A 132 -4.84 4.86 -4.77
CA VAL A 132 -3.79 4.25 -5.62
C VAL A 132 -4.43 3.29 -6.59
N ILE A 133 -5.25 2.33 -6.14
CA ILE A 133 -5.87 1.33 -7.04
C ILE A 133 -7.02 1.86 -7.91
N GLY A 134 -7.33 3.16 -7.83
CA GLY A 134 -8.34 3.81 -8.67
C GLY A 134 -9.79 3.43 -8.34
N VAL A 135 -10.07 3.05 -7.09
CA VAL A 135 -11.41 2.69 -6.62
C VAL A 135 -12.05 3.88 -5.91
N GLU A 136 -13.37 4.03 -6.06
CA GLU A 136 -14.14 5.12 -5.45
C GLU A 136 -13.91 5.24 -3.92
N PRO A 137 -13.93 6.47 -3.38
CA PRO A 137 -13.89 6.70 -1.95
C PRO A 137 -15.00 5.94 -1.22
N ALA A 138 -14.65 5.36 -0.09
CA ALA A 138 -15.60 4.74 0.83
C ALA A 138 -15.37 5.24 2.25
N GLY A 139 -16.39 5.09 3.08
CA GLY A 139 -16.31 5.45 4.49
C GLY A 139 -17.58 6.11 5.01
N PRO A 140 -17.59 6.50 6.30
CA PRO A 140 -18.75 7.06 6.97
C PRO A 140 -18.93 8.55 6.62
N ARG A 141 -19.07 8.85 5.32
CA ARG A 141 -19.27 10.20 4.80
C ARG A 141 -20.38 10.19 3.76
N VAL A 142 -21.28 11.17 3.83
CA VAL A 142 -22.36 11.34 2.84
C VAL A 142 -21.76 11.42 1.43
N GLY A 143 -22.35 10.65 0.50
CA GLY A 143 -21.90 10.53 -0.89
C GLY A 143 -20.73 9.58 -1.13
N ALA A 144 -20.10 9.02 -0.09
CA ALA A 144 -19.11 7.95 -0.25
C ALA A 144 -19.78 6.58 -0.37
N LYS A 145 -19.08 5.63 -0.98
CA LYS A 145 -19.54 4.24 -1.02
C LYS A 145 -19.64 3.68 0.41
N ALA A 146 -20.75 3.00 0.70
CA ALA A 146 -21.00 2.33 1.97
C ALA A 146 -20.22 1.01 2.10
N ASP A 147 -18.88 1.10 2.00
CA ASP A 147 -17.96 0.04 2.41
C ASP A 147 -17.38 0.41 3.77
N LEU A 148 -17.75 -0.33 4.81
CA LEU A 148 -17.43 -0.01 6.21
C LEU A 148 -16.97 -1.27 6.94
N MET A 149 -16.09 -1.09 7.93
CA MET A 149 -15.78 -2.10 8.92
C MET A 149 -15.93 -1.52 10.32
N VAL A 150 -16.44 -2.33 11.24
CA VAL A 150 -16.60 -1.98 12.66
C VAL A 150 -15.70 -2.89 13.47
N SER A 151 -15.03 -2.35 14.47
CA SER A 151 -14.15 -3.06 15.38
C SER A 151 -14.31 -2.49 16.79
N PRO A 152 -14.21 -3.31 17.86
CA PRO A 152 -14.34 -2.84 19.23
C PRO A 152 -13.05 -2.13 19.68
N ALA A 153 -12.88 -0.90 19.22
CA ALA A 153 -11.77 -0.03 19.57
C ALA A 153 -12.23 1.43 19.61
N THR A 154 -11.61 2.23 20.47
CA THR A 154 -11.93 3.65 20.67
C THR A 154 -11.09 4.57 19.80
N SER A 155 -10.03 4.06 19.16
CA SER A 155 -9.14 4.84 18.30
C SER A 155 -8.47 3.99 17.22
N VAL A 156 -7.98 4.66 16.17
CA VAL A 156 -7.14 4.07 15.13
C VAL A 156 -5.87 3.46 15.72
N ARG A 157 -5.25 4.14 16.68
CA ARG A 157 -4.08 3.62 17.39
C ARG A 157 -4.40 2.30 18.09
N GLU A 158 -5.52 2.23 18.81
CA GLU A 158 -5.91 1.04 19.55
C GLU A 158 -6.22 -0.13 18.62
N VAL A 159 -7.02 0.07 17.56
CA VAL A 159 -7.36 -1.02 16.63
C VAL A 159 -6.12 -1.61 15.95
N ILE A 160 -5.14 -0.77 15.61
CA ILE A 160 -3.84 -1.22 15.06
C ILE A 160 -3.05 -1.99 16.13
N ALA A 161 -2.93 -1.44 17.34
CA ALA A 161 -2.10 -2.02 18.39
C ALA A 161 -2.61 -3.37 18.89
N THR A 162 -3.93 -3.55 18.95
CA THR A 162 -4.56 -4.78 19.47
C THR A 162 -4.90 -5.77 18.37
N GLY A 163 -4.91 -5.34 17.11
CA GLY A 163 -5.39 -6.15 16.00
C GLY A 163 -6.86 -6.55 16.15
N ALA A 164 -7.67 -5.69 16.79
CA ALA A 164 -9.03 -6.00 17.19
C ALA A 164 -9.87 -6.55 16.00
N PRO A 165 -10.72 -7.56 16.25
CA PRO A 165 -11.48 -8.23 15.20
C PRO A 165 -12.48 -7.26 14.55
N ARG A 166 -12.86 -7.55 13.29
CA ARG A 166 -13.95 -6.82 12.63
C ARG A 166 -15.26 -7.49 13.01
N THR A 167 -16.08 -6.80 13.79
CA THR A 167 -17.38 -7.34 14.26
C THR A 167 -18.51 -7.14 13.25
N LEU A 168 -18.33 -6.21 12.32
CA LEU A 168 -19.24 -5.98 11.20
C LEU A 168 -18.45 -5.54 9.97
N VAL A 169 -18.77 -6.12 8.81
CA VAL A 169 -18.29 -5.62 7.52
C VAL A 169 -19.49 -5.37 6.62
N VAL A 170 -19.53 -4.17 6.05
CA VAL A 170 -20.53 -3.72 5.09
C VAL A 170 -19.84 -3.45 3.77
N ARG A 171 -20.40 -3.92 2.66
CA ARG A 171 -19.93 -3.65 1.29
C ARG A 171 -21.11 -3.19 0.44
N GLY A 172 -21.00 -2.01 -0.17
CA GLY A 172 -22.06 -1.43 -0.97
C GLY A 172 -23.40 -1.33 -0.23
N GLY A 173 -23.36 -1.05 1.07
CA GLY A 173 -24.56 -0.95 1.93
C GLY A 173 -25.15 -2.30 2.38
N ARG A 174 -24.54 -3.44 2.01
CA ARG A 174 -24.98 -4.77 2.45
C ARG A 174 -24.02 -5.33 3.50
N VAL A 175 -24.56 -5.90 4.57
CA VAL A 175 -23.75 -6.64 5.56
C VAL A 175 -23.22 -7.91 4.90
N VAL A 176 -21.90 -8.07 4.91
CA VAL A 176 -21.20 -9.26 4.36
C VAL A 176 -20.50 -10.09 5.44
N HIS A 177 -20.31 -9.53 6.63
CA HIS A 177 -19.81 -10.24 7.80
C HIS A 177 -20.40 -9.65 9.09
N ARG A 178 -20.67 -10.52 10.06
CA ARG A 178 -21.08 -10.17 11.43
C ARG A 178 -20.56 -11.27 12.37
N GLY A 179 -19.81 -10.90 13.41
CA GLY A 179 -19.15 -11.85 14.32
C GLY A 179 -18.53 -11.19 15.53
#